data_AF-A0A6I5RFQ2-F1
#
_entry.id   AF-A0A6I5RFQ2-F1
#
_cell.length_a   1.000
_cell.length_b   1.000
_cell.length_c   1.000
_cell.angle_alpha   90.00
_cell.angle_beta   90.00
_cell.angle_gamma   90.00
#
_symmetry.space_group_name_H-M   'P 1'
#
loop_
_entity.id
_entity.type
_entity.pdbx_description
1 polymer ?
#
loop_
_entity_poly.entity_id
_entity_poly.type
_entity_poly.pdbx_seq_one_letter_code
_entity_poly.pdbx_strand_id
1 'polypeptide(L)'
;MLIEVEFGKDAKQYIRDRFSHGNILAKTLFRLPIETGKVVGYLESNISQAKRHNFSEGGVAKRLNSIQKLSHLIFTYLSEDNLRIAIFEDALALKGDYLEDFPYAIRVFNGEHLYYIVNHEKIDFEGILSTIKKADSYIFICALVKTESMEVVGDNSDVDDDFFVRVSKNVDYVVVGAFDGESYLVCNLIDS
;
A
#
# COMPACT_ATOMS: atom_id res chain seq x y z
N MET A 1 -19.82 11.46 -0.27
CA MET A 1 -19.41 10.78 -1.53
C MET A 1 -17.98 11.18 -1.77
N LEU A 2 -17.07 10.21 -1.90
CA LEU A 2 -15.67 10.51 -2.13
C LEU A 2 -15.44 10.96 -3.56
N ILE A 3 -14.63 12.01 -3.73
CA ILE A 3 -14.09 12.47 -5.00
C ILE A 3 -12.59 12.15 -5.06
N GLU A 4 -12.10 11.90 -6.25
CA GLU A 4 -10.65 11.82 -6.50
C GLU A 4 -10.09 13.23 -6.61
N VAL A 5 -9.00 13.50 -5.90
CA VAL A 5 -8.29 14.77 -5.91
C VAL A 5 -6.84 14.51 -6.27
N GLU A 6 -6.33 15.20 -7.28
CA GLU A 6 -4.93 15.17 -7.65
C GLU A 6 -4.11 16.12 -6.76
N PHE A 7 -2.92 15.67 -6.37
CA PHE A 7 -2.01 16.40 -5.50
C PHE A 7 -0.66 16.67 -6.16
N GLY A 8 0.00 17.74 -5.70
CA GLY A 8 1.27 18.21 -6.24
C GLY A 8 2.48 17.71 -5.44
N LYS A 9 3.47 18.60 -5.35
CA LYS A 9 4.78 18.35 -4.74
C LYS A 9 4.72 18.03 -3.24
N ASP A 10 3.76 18.61 -2.54
CA ASP A 10 3.53 18.41 -1.11
C ASP A 10 3.15 16.95 -0.79
N ALA A 11 2.24 16.35 -1.54
CA ALA A 11 1.86 14.94 -1.36
C ALA A 11 3.02 14.00 -1.70
N LYS A 12 3.81 14.32 -2.74
CA LYS A 12 5.02 13.57 -3.10
C LYS A 12 6.05 13.61 -1.97
N GLN A 13 6.26 14.76 -1.35
CA GLN A 13 7.13 14.92 -0.20
C GLN A 13 6.61 14.14 1.02
N TYR A 14 5.29 14.14 1.26
CA TYR A 14 4.68 13.35 2.32
C TYR A 14 4.89 11.85 2.09
N ILE A 15 4.70 11.34 0.87
CA ILE A 15 4.98 9.93 0.54
C ILE A 15 6.43 9.56 0.87
N ARG A 16 7.40 10.40 0.48
CA ARG A 16 8.83 10.20 0.83
C ARG A 16 9.07 10.15 2.32
N ASP A 17 8.43 11.05 3.07
CA ASP A 17 8.53 11.08 4.53
C ASP A 17 7.99 9.78 5.14
N ARG A 18 6.82 9.30 4.69
CA ARG A 18 6.26 8.01 5.16
C ARG A 18 7.19 6.83 4.87
N PHE A 19 7.83 6.80 3.69
CA PHE A 19 8.81 5.76 3.38
C PHE A 19 10.04 5.77 4.29
N SER A 20 10.45 6.94 4.80
CA SER A 20 11.60 7.03 5.72
C SER A 20 11.37 6.38 7.08
N HIS A 21 10.11 6.10 7.42
CA HIS A 21 9.72 5.51 8.71
C HIS A 21 9.34 4.02 8.60
N GLY A 22 9.35 3.44 7.40
CA GLY A 22 9.04 2.02 7.20
C GLY A 22 10.28 1.11 7.18
N ASN A 23 10.02 -0.16 6.90
CA ASN A 23 10.98 -1.26 6.86
C ASN A 23 11.55 -1.45 5.44
N ILE A 24 11.97 -2.67 5.07
CA ILE A 24 12.74 -2.88 3.83
C ILE A 24 11.94 -2.54 2.56
N LEU A 25 10.62 -2.82 2.50
CA LEU A 25 9.76 -2.39 1.40
C LEU A 25 9.78 -0.87 1.27
N ALA A 26 9.48 -0.15 2.35
CA ALA A 26 9.50 1.31 2.35
C ALA A 26 10.84 1.90 1.86
N LYS A 27 11.95 1.32 2.31
CA LYS A 27 13.32 1.74 1.93
C LYS A 27 13.62 1.51 0.46
N THR A 28 13.12 0.44 -0.15
CA THR A 28 13.29 0.23 -1.61
C THR A 28 12.38 1.16 -2.40
N LEU A 29 11.13 1.37 -1.96
CA LEU A 29 10.21 2.33 -2.57
C LEU A 29 10.72 3.78 -2.48
N PHE A 30 11.48 4.12 -1.44
CA PHE A 30 12.14 5.43 -1.29
C PHE A 30 13.06 5.78 -2.46
N ARG A 31 13.48 4.82 -3.29
CA ARG A 31 14.37 5.06 -4.44
C ARG A 31 13.63 5.27 -5.78
N LEU A 32 12.32 5.03 -5.82
CA LEU A 32 11.50 5.18 -7.03
C LEU A 32 11.36 6.63 -7.44
N PRO A 33 11.11 6.97 -8.72
CA PRO A 33 10.91 8.35 -9.18
C PRO A 33 9.50 8.88 -8.86
N ILE A 34 9.13 8.97 -7.58
CA ILE A 34 7.80 9.48 -7.13
C ILE A 34 7.49 10.88 -7.68
N GLU A 35 8.52 11.67 -8.00
CA GLU A 35 8.40 13.01 -8.53
C GLU A 35 7.78 13.05 -9.93
N THR A 36 7.89 11.98 -10.71
CA THR A 36 7.33 11.89 -12.06
C THR A 36 5.90 11.33 -12.04
N GLY A 37 5.53 10.56 -11.01
CA GLY A 37 4.20 9.94 -10.90
C GLY A 37 3.05 10.91 -10.63
N LYS A 38 1.83 10.46 -10.94
CA LYS A 38 0.56 11.16 -10.60
C LYS A 38 0.12 10.74 -9.20
N VAL A 39 -0.10 11.70 -8.30
CA VAL A 39 -0.58 11.42 -6.94
C VAL A 39 -2.04 11.80 -6.80
N VAL A 40 -2.87 10.87 -6.33
CA VAL A 40 -4.29 11.10 -6.06
C VAL A 40 -4.66 10.65 -4.65
N GLY A 41 -5.75 11.21 -4.12
CA GLY A 41 -6.39 10.73 -2.89
C GLY A 41 -7.90 10.85 -2.97
N TYR A 42 -8.60 10.11 -2.10
CA TYR A 42 -10.07 10.07 -2.08
C TYR A 42 -10.60 10.84 -0.88
N LEU A 43 -11.22 12.00 -1.12
CA LEU A 43 -11.70 12.91 -0.07
C LEU A 43 -13.21 13.14 -0.17
N GLU A 44 -13.87 13.55 0.91
CA GLU A 44 -15.26 14.02 0.83
C GLU A 44 -15.36 15.32 0.00
N SER A 45 -16.42 15.45 -0.78
CA SER A 45 -16.58 16.56 -1.74
C SER A 45 -16.65 17.95 -1.12
N ASN A 46 -17.00 18.04 0.17
CA ASN A 46 -17.20 19.28 0.92
C ASN A 46 -15.97 19.73 1.75
N ILE A 47 -14.82 19.06 1.62
CA ILE A 47 -13.61 19.44 2.35
C ILE A 47 -13.02 20.74 1.81
N SER A 48 -12.75 21.68 2.73
CA SER A 48 -12.08 22.96 2.46
C SER A 48 -10.69 22.74 1.86
N GLN A 49 -10.25 23.61 0.94
CA GLN A 49 -8.92 23.50 0.32
C GLN A 49 -7.78 23.39 1.36
N ALA A 50 -7.81 24.18 2.44
CA ALA A 50 -6.78 24.15 3.47
C ALA A 50 -6.56 22.75 4.07
N LYS A 51 -7.65 22.05 4.40
CA LYS A 51 -7.60 20.67 4.93
C LYS A 51 -7.11 19.64 3.91
N ARG A 52 -7.30 19.87 2.61
CA ARG A 52 -6.87 18.90 1.57
C ARG A 52 -5.36 18.71 1.55
N HIS A 53 -4.61 19.75 1.93
CA HIS A 53 -3.14 19.74 1.90
C HIS A 53 -2.51 19.41 3.26
N ASN A 54 -3.31 19.13 4.29
CA ASN A 54 -2.80 18.71 5.59
C ASN A 54 -2.96 17.20 5.78
N PHE A 55 -1.98 16.45 5.28
CA PHE A 55 -1.98 14.98 5.31
C PHE A 55 -1.83 14.39 6.72
N SER A 56 -1.56 15.20 7.74
CA SER A 56 -1.48 14.75 9.14
C SER A 56 -2.74 15.03 9.95
N GLU A 57 -3.73 15.72 9.38
CA GLU A 57 -5.00 16.02 10.04
C GLU A 57 -6.13 15.12 9.54
N GLY A 58 -6.99 14.68 10.47
CA GLY A 58 -8.23 13.98 10.15
C GLY A 58 -9.42 14.92 9.82
N GLY A 59 -10.60 14.32 9.69
CA GLY A 59 -11.83 14.97 9.30
C GLY A 59 -11.91 15.32 7.81
N VAL A 60 -11.27 14.55 6.93
CA VAL A 60 -11.33 14.73 5.47
C VAL A 60 -12.09 13.61 4.74
N ALA A 61 -12.17 12.42 5.35
CA ALA A 61 -12.84 11.28 4.76
C ALA A 61 -13.39 10.32 5.82
N LYS A 62 -14.37 9.51 5.43
CA LYS A 62 -14.74 8.35 6.25
C LYS A 62 -13.82 7.20 5.91
N ARG A 63 -13.02 6.74 6.88
CA ARG A 63 -12.07 5.62 6.72
C ARG A 63 -12.65 4.41 5.99
N LEU A 64 -13.87 3.99 6.34
CA LEU A 64 -14.53 2.87 5.68
C LEU A 64 -14.72 3.08 4.17
N ASN A 65 -15.14 4.28 3.75
CA ASN A 65 -15.34 4.60 2.33
C ASN A 65 -13.99 4.62 1.59
N SER A 66 -12.94 5.15 2.22
CA SER A 66 -11.59 5.19 1.66
C SER A 66 -10.99 3.80 1.51
N ILE A 67 -11.16 2.93 2.52
CA ILE A 67 -10.76 1.51 2.46
C ILE A 67 -11.48 0.82 1.29
N GLN A 68 -12.81 0.99 1.15
CA GLN A 68 -13.55 0.39 0.05
C GLN A 68 -13.04 0.86 -1.33
N LYS A 69 -12.70 2.15 -1.46
CA LYS A 69 -12.10 2.67 -2.70
C LYS A 69 -10.73 2.07 -2.99
N LEU A 70 -9.87 2.00 -1.98
CA LEU A 70 -8.56 1.35 -2.11
C LEU A 70 -8.70 -0.14 -2.43
N SER A 71 -9.57 -0.88 -1.74
CA SER A 71 -9.86 -2.28 -2.03
C SER A 71 -10.30 -2.49 -3.48
N HIS A 72 -11.10 -1.57 -4.03
CA HIS A 72 -11.53 -1.66 -5.43
C HIS A 72 -10.40 -1.39 -6.43
N LEU A 73 -9.51 -0.43 -6.13
CA LEU A 73 -8.30 -0.20 -6.92
C LEU A 73 -7.43 -1.47 -6.94
N ILE A 74 -7.15 -2.04 -5.77
CA ILE A 74 -6.31 -3.24 -5.64
C ILE A 74 -6.97 -4.44 -6.32
N PHE A 75 -8.27 -4.66 -6.11
CA PHE A 75 -9.01 -5.74 -6.76
C PHE A 75 -8.95 -5.61 -8.29
N THR A 76 -9.22 -4.42 -8.82
CA THR A 76 -9.13 -4.16 -10.27
C THR A 76 -7.71 -4.44 -10.78
N TYR A 77 -6.69 -3.91 -10.10
CA TYR A 77 -5.30 -4.10 -10.46
C TYR A 77 -4.92 -5.58 -10.53
N LEU A 78 -5.23 -6.35 -9.47
CA LEU A 78 -4.91 -7.78 -9.38
C LEU A 78 -5.71 -8.65 -10.37
N SER A 79 -6.88 -8.19 -10.82
CA SER A 79 -7.73 -8.93 -11.77
C SER A 79 -7.25 -8.88 -13.21
N GLU A 80 -6.32 -7.99 -13.55
CA GLU A 80 -5.87 -7.79 -14.93
C GLU A 80 -4.87 -8.85 -15.42
N ASP A 81 -4.04 -9.39 -14.52
CA ASP A 81 -2.95 -10.32 -14.85
C ASP A 81 -2.57 -11.14 -13.60
N ASN A 82 -2.28 -12.43 -13.76
CA ASN A 82 -1.89 -13.30 -12.66
C ASN A 82 -0.47 -13.02 -12.12
N LEU A 83 0.30 -12.19 -12.81
CA LEU A 83 1.62 -11.71 -12.38
C LEU A 83 1.57 -10.48 -11.47
N ARG A 84 0.38 -9.95 -11.19
CA ARG A 84 0.20 -8.77 -10.33
C ARG A 84 0.02 -9.16 -8.88
N ILE A 85 0.70 -8.44 -8.01
CA ILE A 85 0.63 -8.60 -6.57
C ILE A 85 0.47 -7.25 -5.87
N ALA A 86 -0.10 -7.30 -4.67
CA ALA A 86 -0.12 -6.21 -3.72
C ALA A 86 0.70 -6.63 -2.50
N ILE A 87 1.72 -5.85 -2.14
CA ILE A 87 2.57 -6.08 -0.97
C ILE A 87 2.25 -5.00 0.06
N PHE A 88 1.89 -5.41 1.27
CA PHE A 88 1.63 -4.54 2.40
C PHE A 88 2.71 -4.74 3.44
N GLU A 89 3.26 -3.64 3.94
CA GLU A 89 4.14 -3.66 5.09
C GLU A 89 3.31 -3.48 6.37
N ASP A 90 3.49 -4.36 7.35
CA ASP A 90 2.93 -4.15 8.69
C ASP A 90 4.04 -3.65 9.63
N ALA A 91 4.04 -2.34 9.84
CA ALA A 91 5.16 -1.65 10.48
C ALA A 91 5.41 -2.05 11.95
N LEU A 92 4.40 -2.59 12.64
CA LEU A 92 4.49 -2.97 14.06
C LEU A 92 4.59 -4.48 14.29
N ALA A 93 4.44 -5.27 13.23
CA ALA A 93 4.32 -6.70 13.27
C ALA A 93 5.67 -7.42 13.33
N LEU A 94 5.85 -8.30 14.32
CA LEU A 94 7.05 -9.12 14.42
C LEU A 94 6.79 -10.62 14.21
N LYS A 95 7.86 -11.34 13.85
CA LYS A 95 7.93 -12.81 13.70
C LYS A 95 7.72 -13.49 15.07
N GLY A 96 6.47 -13.57 15.49
CA GLY A 96 6.07 -14.15 16.77
C GLY A 96 4.74 -13.61 17.30
N ASP A 97 4.32 -12.44 16.84
CA ASP A 97 3.05 -11.81 17.25
C ASP A 97 1.83 -12.45 16.57
N TYR A 98 2.05 -13.31 15.57
CA TYR A 98 1.01 -13.85 14.71
C TYR A 98 0.79 -15.34 15.00
N LEU A 99 -0.22 -15.61 15.82
CA LEU A 99 -0.68 -16.97 16.13
C LEU A 99 -1.94 -17.38 15.36
N GLU A 100 -2.58 -16.43 14.68
CA GLU A 100 -3.84 -16.66 13.97
C GLU A 100 -3.60 -16.94 12.48
N ASP A 101 -4.36 -17.88 11.93
CA ASP A 101 -4.44 -18.10 10.49
C ASP A 101 -5.04 -16.89 9.80
N PHE A 102 -4.38 -16.44 8.73
CA PHE A 102 -4.84 -15.32 7.92
C PHE A 102 -4.92 -15.75 6.45
N PRO A 103 -6.05 -16.32 6.01
CA PRO A 103 -6.13 -17.02 4.72
C PRO A 103 -6.12 -16.08 3.51
N TYR A 104 -6.28 -14.78 3.73
CA TYR A 104 -6.50 -13.75 2.71
C TYR A 104 -5.22 -13.23 2.06
N ALA A 105 -4.05 -13.49 2.67
CA ALA A 105 -2.75 -13.07 2.14
C ALA A 105 -1.68 -14.12 2.46
N ILE A 106 -0.63 -14.14 1.66
CA ILE A 106 0.61 -14.85 1.95
C ILE A 106 1.40 -13.99 2.92
N ARG A 107 1.79 -14.55 4.08
CA ARG A 107 2.66 -13.89 5.05
C ARG A 107 4.10 -14.19 4.71
N VAL A 108 4.92 -13.15 4.63
CA VAL A 108 6.36 -13.29 4.38
C VAL A 108 7.14 -12.45 5.38
N PHE A 109 8.33 -12.92 5.73
CA PHE A 109 9.16 -12.29 6.75
C PHE A 109 10.49 -11.84 6.16
N ASN A 110 10.97 -10.68 6.57
CA ASN A 110 12.37 -10.28 6.34
C ASN A 110 12.99 -9.97 7.71
N GLY A 111 13.83 -10.90 8.17
CA GLY A 111 14.24 -10.93 9.58
C GLY A 111 13.01 -11.07 10.48
N GLU A 112 12.77 -10.05 11.30
CA GLU A 112 11.63 -10.02 12.23
C GLU A 112 10.38 -9.36 11.63
N HIS A 113 10.46 -8.67 10.49
CA HIS A 113 9.36 -7.85 9.98
C HIS A 113 8.40 -8.65 9.10
N LEU A 114 7.09 -8.47 9.31
CA LEU A 114 6.03 -9.11 8.54
C LEU A 114 5.54 -8.26 7.37
N TYR A 115 5.26 -8.95 6.27
CA TYR A 115 4.61 -8.41 5.08
C TYR A 115 3.46 -9.31 4.66
N TYR A 116 2.41 -8.70 4.11
CA TYR A 116 1.30 -9.41 3.50
C TYR A 116 1.38 -9.29 1.99
N ILE A 117 1.29 -10.40 1.27
CA ILE A 117 1.21 -10.44 -0.19
C ILE A 117 -0.15 -10.96 -0.61
N VAL A 118 -0.90 -10.16 -1.35
CA VAL A 118 -2.13 -10.58 -2.02
C VAL A 118 -1.82 -10.74 -3.50
N ASN A 119 -2.03 -11.95 -4.03
CA ASN A 119 -1.84 -12.29 -5.43
C ASN A 119 -3.18 -12.69 -6.06
N HIS A 120 -3.16 -13.05 -7.34
CA HIS A 120 -4.36 -13.49 -8.07
C HIS A 120 -5.04 -14.73 -7.46
N GLU A 121 -4.32 -15.65 -6.83
CA GLU A 121 -4.94 -16.83 -6.17
C GLU A 121 -5.69 -16.48 -4.88
N LYS A 122 -5.33 -15.34 -4.27
CA LYS A 122 -5.92 -14.80 -3.05
C LYS A 122 -6.85 -13.61 -3.34
N ILE A 123 -7.21 -13.40 -4.61
CA ILE A 123 -8.05 -12.26 -4.99
C ILE A 123 -9.48 -12.45 -4.47
N ASP A 124 -9.77 -11.78 -3.37
CA ASP A 124 -11.09 -11.69 -2.80
C ASP A 124 -11.26 -10.28 -2.25
N PHE A 125 -12.40 -9.64 -2.54
CA PHE A 125 -12.62 -8.25 -2.15
C PHE A 125 -12.64 -8.10 -0.62
N GLU A 126 -13.26 -9.04 0.10
CA GLU A 126 -13.29 -9.06 1.56
C GLU A 126 -11.90 -9.36 2.13
N GLY A 127 -11.14 -10.25 1.50
CA GLY A 127 -9.76 -10.55 1.85
C GLY A 127 -8.81 -9.37 1.68
N ILE A 128 -8.92 -8.60 0.58
CA ILE A 128 -8.16 -7.36 0.37
C ILE A 128 -8.51 -6.35 1.45
N LEU A 129 -9.80 -6.14 1.72
CA LEU A 129 -10.27 -5.23 2.76
C LEU A 129 -9.75 -5.64 4.15
N SER A 130 -9.72 -6.94 4.44
CA SER A 130 -9.19 -7.48 5.69
C SER A 130 -7.68 -7.29 5.79
N THR A 131 -6.96 -7.47 4.68
CA THR A 131 -5.50 -7.26 4.61
C THR A 131 -5.13 -5.79 4.83
N ILE A 132 -5.86 -4.87 4.21
CA ILE A 132 -5.68 -3.42 4.45
C ILE A 132 -5.85 -3.13 5.93
N LYS A 133 -6.95 -3.59 6.55
CA LYS A 133 -7.21 -3.35 7.99
C LYS A 133 -6.13 -3.95 8.89
N LYS A 134 -5.57 -5.10 8.52
CA LYS A 134 -4.52 -5.77 9.31
C LYS A 134 -3.20 -4.99 9.23
N ALA A 135 -2.80 -4.55 8.04
CA ALA A 135 -1.58 -3.78 7.82
C ALA A 135 -1.65 -2.32 8.29
N ASP A 136 -2.85 -1.78 8.53
CA ASP A 136 -3.09 -0.40 8.94
C ASP A 136 -2.88 -0.19 10.45
N SER A 137 -1.63 -0.40 10.91
CA SER A 137 -1.23 -0.42 12.33
C SER A 137 -0.66 0.92 12.82
N TYR A 138 0.33 1.50 12.11
CA TYR A 138 0.92 2.81 12.41
C TYR A 138 1.31 3.58 11.14
N ILE A 139 1.99 2.88 10.23
CA ILE A 139 2.32 3.38 8.90
C ILE A 139 1.80 2.40 7.88
N PHE A 140 0.73 2.80 7.21
CA PHE A 140 0.24 2.04 6.07
C PHE A 140 1.14 2.33 4.85
N ILE A 141 1.82 1.30 4.36
CA ILE A 141 2.57 1.30 3.10
C ILE A 141 2.15 0.07 2.30
N CYS A 142 1.77 0.30 1.04
CA CYS A 142 1.42 -0.74 0.10
C CYS A 142 2.04 -0.44 -1.27
N ALA A 143 2.49 -1.49 -1.96
CA ALA A 143 2.98 -1.43 -3.33
C ALA A 143 2.18 -2.38 -4.21
N LEU A 144 1.76 -1.91 -5.37
CA LEU A 144 1.16 -2.72 -6.43
C LEU A 144 2.21 -2.95 -7.50
N VAL A 145 2.53 -4.21 -7.74
CA VAL A 145 3.70 -4.63 -8.50
C VAL A 145 3.30 -5.60 -9.59
N LYS A 146 3.84 -5.40 -10.79
CA LYS A 146 3.79 -6.39 -11.86
C LYS A 146 5.07 -7.21 -11.86
N THR A 147 4.99 -8.48 -11.52
CA THR A 147 6.17 -9.36 -11.49
C THR A 147 6.45 -9.95 -12.86
N GLU A 148 7.70 -10.37 -13.13
CA GLU A 148 8.04 -11.15 -14.34
C GLU A 148 7.72 -12.63 -14.18
N SER A 149 7.74 -13.10 -12.94
CA SER A 149 7.33 -14.43 -12.54
C SER A 149 6.80 -14.38 -11.12
N MET A 150 5.79 -15.20 -10.83
CA MET A 150 5.43 -15.51 -9.46
C MET A 150 6.56 -16.35 -8.88
N GLU A 151 7.57 -15.71 -8.26
CA GLU A 151 8.41 -16.41 -7.30
C GLU A 151 7.44 -17.07 -6.31
N VAL A 152 7.50 -18.39 -6.21
CA VAL A 152 6.60 -19.15 -5.34
C VAL A 152 7.04 -18.87 -3.91
N VAL A 153 6.53 -17.79 -3.35
CA VAL A 153 6.72 -17.44 -1.95
C VAL A 153 5.63 -18.14 -1.16
N GLY A 154 6.03 -19.11 -0.33
CA GLY A 154 5.10 -19.83 0.53
C GLY A 154 4.59 -18.95 1.67
N ASP A 155 3.42 -19.28 2.20
CA ASP A 155 2.94 -18.64 3.44
C ASP A 155 3.89 -18.98 4.60
N ASN A 156 4.16 -17.97 5.43
CA ASN A 156 5.15 -17.98 6.51
C ASN A 156 6.60 -18.25 6.08
N SER A 157 6.99 -17.83 4.88
CA SER A 157 8.38 -17.95 4.42
C SER A 157 9.23 -16.72 4.75
N ASP A 158 10.54 -16.93 4.85
CA ASP A 158 11.54 -15.86 4.95
C ASP A 158 12.01 -15.43 3.54
N VAL A 159 12.04 -14.12 3.31
CA VAL A 159 12.52 -13.47 2.09
C VAL A 159 13.68 -12.52 2.41
N ASP A 160 14.62 -12.42 1.49
CA ASP A 160 15.79 -11.54 1.63
C ASP A 160 15.52 -10.11 1.14
N ASP A 161 16.49 -9.22 1.33
CA ASP A 161 16.41 -7.83 0.86
C ASP A 161 16.35 -7.76 -0.67
N ASP A 162 16.97 -8.73 -1.35
CA ASP A 162 16.98 -8.82 -2.81
C ASP A 162 15.58 -9.03 -3.38
N PHE A 163 14.71 -9.76 -2.68
CA PHE A 163 13.28 -9.86 -3.03
C PHE A 163 12.65 -8.48 -3.13
N PHE A 164 12.81 -7.62 -2.11
CA PHE A 164 12.25 -6.26 -2.11
C PHE A 164 12.86 -5.36 -3.18
N VAL A 165 14.16 -5.53 -3.46
CA VAL A 165 14.83 -4.83 -4.56
C VAL A 165 14.25 -5.26 -5.91
N ARG A 166 14.02 -6.57 -6.13
CA ARG A 166 13.43 -7.10 -7.37
C ARG A 166 12.01 -6.57 -7.59
N VAL A 167 11.12 -6.69 -6.59
CA VAL A 167 9.73 -6.24 -6.73
C VAL A 167 9.64 -4.72 -6.90
N SER A 168 10.53 -3.94 -6.25
CA SER A 168 10.52 -2.48 -6.37
C SER A 168 10.75 -1.98 -7.80
N LYS A 169 11.45 -2.74 -8.65
CA LYS A 169 11.75 -2.34 -10.03
C LYS A 169 10.53 -2.28 -10.95
N ASN A 170 9.45 -2.98 -10.59
CA ASN A 170 8.24 -3.10 -11.40
C ASN A 170 7.00 -2.61 -10.63
N VAL A 171 7.18 -1.59 -9.78
CA VAL A 171 6.09 -0.97 -9.03
C VAL A 171 5.30 -0.05 -9.94
N ASP A 172 4.02 -0.37 -10.09
CA ASP A 172 3.06 0.43 -10.85
C ASP A 172 2.40 1.48 -9.95
N TYR A 173 2.12 1.12 -8.69
CA TYR A 173 1.53 2.03 -7.72
C TYR A 173 2.20 1.91 -6.35
N VAL A 174 2.36 3.05 -5.67
CA VAL A 174 2.61 3.09 -4.24
C VAL A 174 1.45 3.75 -3.52
N VAL A 175 1.15 3.26 -2.33
CA VAL A 175 0.04 3.75 -1.50
C VAL A 175 0.55 3.98 -0.08
N VAL A 176 0.24 5.15 0.48
CA VAL A 176 0.53 5.46 1.89
C VAL A 176 -0.72 5.93 2.62
N GLY A 177 -0.82 5.60 3.90
CA GLY A 177 -1.85 6.15 4.79
C GLY A 177 -1.65 7.66 4.97
N ALA A 178 -2.76 8.40 4.88
CA ALA A 178 -2.79 9.85 5.02
C ALA A 178 -4.03 10.29 5.80
N PHE A 179 -4.02 11.55 6.22
CA PHE A 179 -5.11 12.22 6.93
C PHE A 179 -5.50 11.48 8.21
N ASP A 180 -4.51 11.21 9.05
CA ASP A 180 -4.69 10.46 10.31
C ASP A 180 -5.34 9.07 10.10
N GLY A 181 -4.98 8.41 8.98
CA GLY A 181 -5.50 7.08 8.63
C GLY A 181 -6.94 7.08 8.10
N GLU A 182 -7.54 8.24 7.82
CA GLU A 182 -8.88 8.32 7.22
C GLU A 182 -8.89 8.07 5.71
N SER A 183 -7.77 8.30 5.03
CA SER A 183 -7.66 8.10 3.59
C SER A 183 -6.23 7.72 3.18
N TYR A 184 -6.00 7.64 1.89
CA TYR A 184 -4.75 7.19 1.30
C TYR A 184 -4.30 8.13 0.20
N LEU A 185 -2.99 8.28 0.05
CA LEU A 185 -2.38 8.84 -1.15
C LEU A 185 -1.89 7.68 -2.01
N VAL A 186 -2.34 7.67 -3.27
CA VAL A 186 -1.98 6.69 -4.28
C VAL A 186 -1.14 7.40 -5.33
N CYS A 187 0.09 6.95 -5.55
CA CYS A 187 0.94 7.44 -6.63
C CYS A 187 1.02 6.40 -7.74
N ASN A 188 0.53 6.76 -8.93
CA ASN A 188 0.66 5.96 -10.16
C ASN A 188 1.99 6.30 -10.85
N LEU A 189 2.78 5.28 -11.14
CA LEU A 189 4.10 5.36 -11.77
C LEU A 189 4.12 4.88 -13.23
N ILE A 190 3.04 4.30 -13.76
CA ILE A 190 2.98 3.70 -15.11
C ILE A 190 3.11 4.76 -16.22
N ASP A 191 2.64 5.98 -16.00
CA ASP A 191 2.54 7.04 -17.01
C ASP A 191 3.65 8.11 -16.90
N SER A 192 4.78 7.79 -16.25
CA SER A 192 5.83 8.75 -15.87
C SER A 192 7.07 8.75 -16.75
#